data_AF-A0A9P3JHQ8-F1
#
_entry.id   AF-A0A9P3JHQ8-F1
#
_cell.length_a   1.000
_cell.length_b   1.000
_cell.length_c   1.000
_cell.angle_alpha   90.00
_cell.angle_beta   90.00
_cell.angle_gamma   90.00
#
_symmetry.space_group_name_H-M   'P 1'
#
loop_
_entity.id
_entity.type
_entity.pdbx_description
1 polymer ?
#
loop_
_entity_poly.entity_id
_entity_poly.type
_entity_poly.pdbx_seq_one_letter_code
_entity_poly.pdbx_strand_id
1 'polypeptide(L)'
;MQYSCVSDDACDAVVAAASRQRVDGKKEHVQERETLGRNPEAWRQLREARRAWQDTPEEVFARSGWSGVRRAAVAAVHRACDAAEQWEPGLGALLAEDARRSRMLGELKGALARAGAAEEEVREGGQAGCGRVEAGNEDNDGSGQEDEARAEGLMGLMGGGRASETEATAEVPLLLGVPVAVKDLVHVDGFSTQAGALLGFPALDSVLWMKEGEIIQRLRSAGAIVLGKAAMTEFAYRHPSRTRNPLAPCVTPGGSSSGSAAVVAAGICPLALASQTCASISRPAAFTATVGFKPSHRRLLAHGCVSPSPSLDQFGVIAASVRWAALWAQAVLPGWQSTPCAAAQAPLCVAIPDGPLVEQCEEGAAREGFQQLLTWMRTSRAWRVVSLPCLHDLQRIKESV
;
A
#
# COMPACT_ATOMS: atom_id res chain seq x y z
N MET A 1 -5.38 3.26 25.87
CA MET A 1 -6.27 4.00 24.95
C MET A 1 -7.40 3.07 24.56
N GLN A 2 -8.63 3.37 24.98
CA GLN A 2 -9.82 2.66 24.52
C GLN A 2 -10.12 3.13 23.09
N TYR A 3 -10.12 2.23 22.12
CA TYR A 3 -10.62 2.51 20.78
C TYR A 3 -12.13 2.28 20.78
N SER A 4 -12.89 3.35 20.60
CA SER A 4 -14.34 3.31 20.41
C SER A 4 -14.66 2.58 19.12
N CYS A 5 -15.16 1.35 19.24
CA CYS A 5 -15.83 0.65 18.16
C CYS A 5 -17.06 1.46 17.75
N VAL A 6 -17.30 1.58 16.43
CA VAL A 6 -18.59 2.02 15.88
C VAL A 6 -19.71 1.30 16.63
N SER A 7 -20.66 2.07 17.18
CA SER A 7 -21.82 1.56 17.91
C SER A 7 -22.55 0.53 17.06
N ASP A 8 -22.83 -0.64 17.66
CA ASP A 8 -23.53 -1.78 17.04
C ASP A 8 -24.84 -1.34 16.33
N ASP A 9 -25.49 -0.28 16.82
CA ASP A 9 -26.75 0.26 16.30
C ASP A 9 -26.70 0.78 14.85
N ALA A 10 -25.54 1.25 14.35
CA ALA A 10 -25.44 1.77 12.97
C ALA A 10 -25.25 0.66 11.94
N CYS A 11 -24.56 -0.43 12.31
CA CYS A 11 -24.43 -1.62 11.47
C CYS A 11 -25.74 -2.42 11.46
N ASP A 12 -26.40 -2.55 12.62
CA ASP A 12 -27.69 -3.22 12.71
C ASP A 12 -28.81 -2.42 12.05
N ALA A 13 -28.79 -1.08 12.07
CA ALA A 13 -29.78 -0.28 11.35
C ALA A 13 -29.62 -0.39 9.82
N VAL A 14 -28.40 -0.49 9.30
CA VAL A 14 -28.15 -0.64 7.84
C VAL A 14 -28.42 -2.08 7.38
N VAL A 15 -28.02 -3.09 8.18
CA VAL A 15 -28.36 -4.48 7.93
C VAL A 15 -29.86 -4.71 8.08
N ALA A 16 -30.53 -4.10 9.07
CA ALA A 16 -31.99 -4.18 9.22
C ALA A 16 -32.74 -3.39 8.16
N ALA A 17 -32.23 -2.26 7.66
CA ALA A 17 -32.80 -1.55 6.51
C ALA A 17 -32.68 -2.39 5.22
N ALA A 18 -31.55 -3.07 5.02
CA ALA A 18 -31.36 -4.02 3.92
C ALA A 18 -32.17 -5.33 4.10
N SER A 19 -32.49 -5.71 5.33
CA SER A 19 -33.27 -6.91 5.66
C SER A 19 -34.79 -6.68 5.62
N ARG A 20 -35.25 -5.44 5.88
CA ARG A 20 -36.67 -5.04 5.86
C ARG A 20 -37.25 -4.88 4.46
N GLN A 21 -36.42 -4.94 3.41
CA GLN A 21 -36.87 -5.03 2.02
C GLN A 21 -37.20 -6.47 1.57
N ARG A 22 -37.29 -7.44 2.50
CA ARG A 22 -37.85 -8.77 2.18
C ARG A 22 -39.34 -8.88 2.52
N VAL A 23 -40.17 -8.35 1.64
CA VAL A 23 -41.50 -8.85 1.23
C VAL A 23 -41.68 -8.27 -0.18
N ASP A 24 -41.47 -8.97 -1.29
CA ASP A 24 -42.10 -10.21 -1.74
C ASP A 24 -41.20 -10.94 -2.74
N GLY A 25 -41.31 -12.26 -2.79
CA GLY A 25 -40.49 -13.11 -3.65
C GLY A 25 -40.73 -12.88 -5.14
N LYS A 26 -39.69 -12.42 -5.86
CA LYS A 26 -39.15 -12.97 -7.12
C LYS A 26 -38.19 -11.96 -7.79
N LYS A 27 -37.00 -12.45 -8.16
CA LYS A 27 -36.06 -11.92 -9.19
C LYS A 27 -35.22 -10.64 -8.96
N GLU A 28 -35.37 -9.86 -7.89
CA GLU A 28 -34.61 -8.58 -7.80
C GLU A 28 -33.15 -8.65 -7.29
N HIS A 29 -32.74 -9.70 -6.57
CA HIS A 29 -31.39 -9.78 -5.96
C HIS A 29 -30.20 -9.87 -6.95
N VAL A 30 -30.43 -10.17 -8.23
CA VAL A 30 -29.36 -10.25 -9.23
C VAL A 30 -28.99 -8.86 -9.75
N GLN A 31 -29.96 -7.95 -9.89
CA GLN A 31 -29.74 -6.61 -10.43
C GLN A 31 -28.94 -5.69 -9.48
N GLU A 32 -29.16 -5.77 -8.16
CA GLU A 32 -28.36 -4.99 -7.19
C GLU A 32 -26.91 -5.45 -7.07
N ARG A 33 -26.63 -6.75 -7.27
CA ARG A 33 -25.26 -7.27 -7.34
C ARG A 33 -24.54 -6.84 -8.61
N GLU A 34 -25.26 -6.69 -9.72
CA GLU A 34 -24.72 -6.19 -10.99
C GLU A 34 -24.41 -4.67 -10.96
N THR A 35 -25.14 -3.89 -10.16
CA THR A 35 -24.89 -2.43 -10.01
C THR A 35 -23.75 -2.09 -9.05
N LEU A 36 -23.45 -2.94 -8.06
CA LEU A 36 -22.31 -2.75 -7.14
C LEU A 36 -20.95 -2.71 -7.85
N GLY A 37 -20.78 -3.44 -8.95
CA GLY A 37 -19.57 -3.37 -9.79
C GLY A 37 -19.45 -2.11 -10.65
N ARG A 38 -20.50 -1.28 -10.70
CA ARG A 38 -20.63 -0.12 -11.58
C ARG A 38 -20.74 1.20 -10.81
N ASN A 39 -20.03 1.35 -9.68
CA ASN A 39 -19.90 2.64 -9.00
C ASN A 39 -18.88 3.54 -9.75
N PRO A 40 -19.31 4.48 -10.63
CA PRO A 40 -18.38 5.19 -11.50
C PRO A 40 -17.49 6.16 -10.72
N GLU A 41 -17.98 6.63 -9.57
CA GLU A 41 -17.25 7.50 -8.66
C GLU A 41 -16.12 6.75 -7.97
N ALA A 42 -16.39 5.57 -7.39
CA ALA A 42 -15.34 4.72 -6.82
C ALA A 42 -14.26 4.36 -7.85
N TRP A 43 -14.66 4.06 -9.10
CA TRP A 43 -13.70 3.82 -10.18
C TRP A 43 -12.93 5.08 -10.59
N ARG A 44 -13.52 6.27 -10.47
CA ARG A 44 -12.82 7.55 -10.69
C ARG A 44 -11.79 7.81 -9.59
N GLN A 45 -12.21 7.69 -8.34
CA GLN A 45 -11.35 7.81 -7.16
C GLN A 45 -10.17 6.82 -7.23
N LEU A 46 -10.41 5.56 -7.59
CA LEU A 46 -9.34 4.58 -7.79
C LEU A 46 -8.34 5.01 -8.89
N ARG A 47 -8.83 5.59 -9.99
CA ARG A 47 -7.95 6.08 -11.07
C ARG A 47 -7.14 7.28 -10.64
N GLU A 48 -7.74 8.20 -9.89
CA GLU A 48 -7.07 9.38 -9.31
C GLU A 48 -6.01 8.96 -8.29
N ALA A 49 -6.37 8.06 -7.37
CA ALA A 49 -5.46 7.42 -6.43
C ALA A 49 -4.24 6.80 -7.13
N ARG A 50 -4.44 6.06 -8.23
CA ARG A 50 -3.31 5.50 -9.00
C ARG A 50 -2.44 6.56 -9.67
N ARG A 51 -3.04 7.64 -10.18
CA ARG A 51 -2.30 8.77 -10.78
C ARG A 51 -1.47 9.51 -9.76
N ALA A 52 -1.95 9.63 -8.52
CA ALA A 52 -1.21 10.27 -7.42
C ALA A 52 0.13 9.57 -7.12
N TRP A 53 0.28 8.31 -7.53
CA TRP A 53 1.49 7.51 -7.36
C TRP A 53 2.18 7.13 -8.67
N GLN A 54 1.93 7.85 -9.78
CA GLN A 54 2.50 7.46 -11.08
C GLN A 54 4.02 7.63 -11.16
N ASP A 55 4.55 8.63 -10.46
CA ASP A 55 5.96 9.01 -10.49
C ASP A 55 6.78 8.20 -9.49
N THR A 56 7.93 7.74 -9.94
CA THR A 56 8.94 7.08 -9.10
C THR A 56 9.96 8.08 -8.54
N PRO A 57 10.66 7.75 -7.44
CA PRO A 57 11.72 8.62 -6.92
C PRO A 57 12.79 8.96 -7.96
N GLU A 58 13.17 8.00 -8.79
CA GLU A 58 14.14 8.17 -9.88
C GLU A 58 13.65 9.16 -10.95
N GLU A 59 12.39 9.06 -11.38
CA GLU A 59 11.81 10.01 -12.33
C GLU A 59 11.70 11.43 -11.76
N VAL A 60 11.35 11.55 -10.47
CA VAL A 60 11.32 12.85 -9.80
C VAL A 60 12.73 13.44 -9.75
N PHE A 61 13.73 12.63 -9.41
CA PHE A 61 15.13 13.05 -9.40
C PHE A 61 15.61 13.50 -10.78
N ALA A 62 15.35 12.71 -11.83
CA ALA A 62 15.73 13.05 -13.20
C ALA A 62 15.15 14.39 -13.67
N ARG A 63 13.96 14.77 -13.18
CA ARG A 63 13.31 16.04 -13.53
C ARG A 63 13.75 17.23 -12.68
N SER A 64 14.11 17.01 -11.42
CA SER A 64 14.16 18.10 -10.43
C SER A 64 15.20 17.93 -9.31
N GLY A 65 16.09 16.96 -9.45
CA GLY A 65 17.18 16.65 -8.51
C GLY A 65 16.69 16.32 -7.10
N TRP A 66 17.61 16.36 -6.14
CA TRP A 66 17.34 16.06 -4.73
C TRP A 66 16.30 16.98 -4.11
N SER A 67 16.27 18.26 -4.49
CA SER A 67 15.28 19.22 -3.99
C SER A 67 13.85 18.79 -4.34
N GLY A 68 13.65 18.29 -5.57
CA GLY A 68 12.36 17.79 -6.03
C GLY A 68 11.97 16.48 -5.35
N VAL A 69 12.91 15.56 -5.17
CA VAL A 69 12.67 14.30 -4.43
C VAL A 69 12.23 14.58 -3.00
N ARG A 70 12.90 15.51 -2.30
CA ARG A 70 12.50 15.91 -0.93
C ARG A 70 11.09 16.47 -0.89
N ARG A 71 10.74 17.41 -1.79
CA ARG A 71 9.39 17.97 -1.87
C ARG A 71 8.35 16.90 -2.18
N ALA A 72 8.64 16.00 -3.12
CA ALA A 72 7.73 14.92 -3.51
C ALA A 72 7.48 13.93 -2.36
N ALA A 73 8.51 13.60 -1.58
CA ALA A 73 8.41 12.72 -0.42
C ALA A 73 7.58 13.33 0.71
N VAL A 74 7.77 14.60 1.03
CA VAL A 74 6.93 15.31 2.01
C VAL A 74 5.49 15.37 1.53
N ALA A 75 5.28 15.74 0.26
CA ALA A 75 3.96 15.78 -0.34
C ALA A 75 3.28 14.39 -0.36
N ALA A 76 4.05 13.30 -0.46
CA ALA A 76 3.53 11.93 -0.37
C ALA A 76 2.94 11.62 1.02
N VAL A 77 3.57 12.09 2.10
CA VAL A 77 3.04 11.94 3.46
C VAL A 77 1.73 12.72 3.64
N HIS A 78 1.67 13.97 3.15
CA HIS A 78 0.44 14.76 3.19
C HIS A 78 -0.69 14.09 2.40
N ARG A 79 -0.41 13.65 1.17
CA ARG A 79 -1.39 12.91 0.35
C ARG A 79 -1.90 11.66 1.05
N ALA A 80 -1.04 10.91 1.75
CA ALA A 80 -1.44 9.75 2.51
C ALA A 80 -2.40 10.12 3.65
N CYS A 81 -2.12 11.21 4.38
CA CYS A 81 -3.01 11.71 5.43
C CYS A 81 -4.37 12.14 4.88
N ASP A 82 -4.38 12.90 3.77
CA ASP A 82 -5.62 13.40 3.16
C ASP A 82 -6.49 12.26 2.63
N ALA A 83 -5.88 11.30 1.91
CA ALA A 83 -6.58 10.13 1.40
C ALA A 83 -7.13 9.25 2.54
N ALA A 84 -6.40 9.17 3.65
CA ALA A 84 -6.85 8.42 4.82
C ALA A 84 -8.05 9.10 5.49
N GLU A 85 -8.02 10.43 5.66
CA GLU A 85 -9.14 11.19 6.22
C GLU A 85 -10.41 11.09 5.36
N GLN A 86 -10.24 11.15 4.04
CA GLN A 86 -11.35 11.00 3.09
C GLN A 86 -11.97 9.60 3.14
N TRP A 87 -11.16 8.56 3.36
CA TRP A 87 -11.64 7.19 3.42
C TRP A 87 -12.29 6.85 4.76
N GLU A 88 -11.64 7.22 5.87
CA GLU A 88 -12.10 6.98 7.23
C GLU A 88 -11.83 8.22 8.10
N PRO A 89 -12.88 8.97 8.49
CA PRO A 89 -12.71 10.16 9.32
C PRO A 89 -11.90 9.90 10.59
N GLY A 90 -10.93 10.77 10.86
CA GLY A 90 -9.99 10.65 11.98
C GLY A 90 -8.73 9.83 11.67
N LEU A 91 -8.72 8.99 10.64
CA LEU A 91 -7.53 8.20 10.28
C LEU A 91 -6.39 9.10 9.77
N GLY A 92 -6.71 10.15 9.00
CA GLY A 92 -5.71 11.11 8.54
C GLY A 92 -5.09 11.89 9.68
N ALA A 93 -5.88 12.30 10.67
CA ALA A 93 -5.39 12.94 11.88
C ALA A 93 -4.40 12.06 12.67
N LEU A 94 -4.66 10.75 12.77
CA LEU A 94 -3.75 9.78 13.40
C LEU A 94 -2.43 9.65 12.63
N LEU A 95 -2.47 9.53 11.30
CA LEU A 95 -1.25 9.48 10.49
C LEU A 95 -0.44 10.79 10.59
N ALA A 96 -1.13 11.94 10.61
CA ALA A 96 -0.50 13.23 10.79
C ALA A 96 0.15 13.36 12.18
N GLU A 97 -0.43 12.77 13.22
CA GLU A 97 0.16 12.70 14.54
C GLU A 97 1.45 11.86 14.55
N ASP A 98 1.44 10.69 13.92
CA ASP A 98 2.64 9.85 13.77
C ASP A 98 3.75 10.57 12.99
N ALA A 99 3.39 11.35 11.96
CA ALA A 99 4.33 12.20 11.25
C ALA A 99 4.91 13.31 12.15
N ARG A 100 4.06 14.01 12.94
CA ARG A 100 4.46 15.06 13.90
C ARG A 100 5.35 14.53 15.01
N ARG A 101 5.07 13.32 15.53
CA ARG A 101 5.91 12.60 16.50
C ARG A 101 7.25 12.14 15.89
N SER A 102 7.58 12.61 14.70
CA SER A 102 8.84 12.43 14.00
C SER A 102 9.17 11.00 13.59
N ARG A 103 8.21 10.07 13.67
CA ARG A 103 8.41 8.70 13.21
C ARG A 103 8.59 8.66 11.69
N MET A 104 7.58 9.08 10.92
CA MET A 104 7.66 9.10 9.45
C MET A 104 8.72 10.08 8.94
N LEU A 105 8.81 11.27 9.55
CA LEU A 105 9.80 12.27 9.19
C LEU A 105 11.22 11.83 9.53
N GLY A 106 11.43 11.10 10.62
CA GLY A 106 12.72 10.53 10.99
C GLY A 106 13.17 9.46 10.01
N GLU A 107 12.25 8.60 9.56
CA GLU A 107 12.53 7.61 8.51
C GLU A 107 12.91 8.27 7.18
N LEU A 108 12.16 9.30 6.77
CA LEU A 108 12.47 10.09 5.58
C LEU A 108 13.83 10.78 5.70
N LYS A 109 14.12 11.44 6.82
CA LYS A 109 15.42 12.09 7.08
C LYS A 109 16.56 11.07 7.01
N GLY A 110 16.40 9.93 7.66
CA GLY A 110 17.39 8.85 7.62
C GLY A 110 17.59 8.28 6.21
N ALA A 111 16.52 8.13 5.44
CA ALA A 111 16.59 7.65 4.06
C ALA A 111 17.32 8.66 3.15
N LEU A 112 17.01 9.94 3.27
CA LEU A 112 17.69 11.02 2.54
C LEU A 112 19.17 11.10 2.90
N ALA A 113 19.51 11.00 4.20
CA ALA A 113 20.89 10.98 4.66
C ALA A 113 21.68 9.80 4.08
N ARG A 114 21.11 8.58 4.12
CA ARG A 114 21.73 7.38 3.53
C ARG A 114 21.91 7.48 2.02
N ALA A 115 21.01 8.17 1.34
CA ALA A 115 21.09 8.39 -0.10
C ALA A 115 22.17 9.41 -0.51
N GLY A 116 22.95 9.94 0.45
CA GLY A 116 23.94 10.97 0.19
C GLY A 116 23.32 12.33 -0.13
N ALA A 117 22.04 12.54 0.21
CA ALA A 117 21.41 13.84 0.05
C ALA A 117 21.89 14.85 1.10
N ALA A 118 22.86 14.52 1.95
CA ALA A 118 23.45 15.45 2.91
C ALA A 118 24.55 16.29 2.23
N GLU A 119 24.33 17.61 2.25
CA GLU A 119 25.31 18.70 2.00
C GLU A 119 25.75 18.94 0.55
N GLU A 120 24.85 19.51 -0.25
CA GLU A 120 25.22 20.57 -1.20
C GLU A 120 25.17 21.91 -0.46
N GLU A 121 26.03 22.07 0.57
CA GLU A 121 26.18 23.32 1.31
C GLU A 121 27.35 24.10 0.71
N VAL A 122 27.02 25.23 0.11
CA VAL A 122 27.93 26.17 -0.55
C VAL A 122 29.01 26.62 0.42
N ARG A 123 30.27 26.23 0.17
CA ARG A 123 31.43 26.79 0.86
C ARG A 123 31.93 28.05 0.13
N GLU A 124 31.36 29.20 0.46
CA GLU A 124 32.04 30.50 0.37
C GLU A 124 32.06 31.05 1.82
N GLY A 125 33.18 31.35 2.47
CA GLY A 125 34.30 32.14 1.98
C GLY A 125 34.09 33.61 2.33
N GLY A 126 34.29 34.02 3.59
CA GLY A 126 34.44 35.45 3.92
C GLY A 126 33.98 35.86 5.31
N GLN A 127 34.91 36.43 6.08
CA GLN A 127 34.72 37.05 7.39
C GLN A 127 33.73 38.22 7.35
N ALA A 128 32.97 38.41 8.44
CA ALA A 128 32.94 39.62 9.29
C ALA A 128 31.57 39.84 9.93
N GLY A 129 31.57 40.27 11.20
CA GLY A 129 30.48 41.12 11.72
C GLY A 129 29.75 40.61 12.95
N CYS A 130 30.31 40.94 14.10
CA CYS A 130 29.67 41.15 15.39
C CYS A 130 28.22 41.72 15.33
N GLY A 131 27.33 41.26 16.21
CA GLY A 131 26.05 41.92 16.45
C GLY A 131 25.16 41.21 17.47
N ARG A 132 25.39 41.48 18.76
CA ARG A 132 24.52 41.15 19.90
C ARG A 132 23.36 42.16 19.98
N VAL A 133 22.11 41.71 20.14
CA VAL A 133 21.03 42.52 20.75
C VAL A 133 20.10 41.62 21.57
N GLU A 134 19.75 42.13 22.75
CA GLU A 134 18.98 41.53 23.83
C GLU A 134 17.45 41.74 23.70
N ALA A 135 16.73 41.21 24.68
CA ALA A 135 15.28 41.00 24.78
C ALA A 135 14.38 42.26 24.78
N GLY A 136 13.09 42.03 24.47
CA GLY A 136 11.98 42.94 24.76
C GLY A 136 10.62 42.22 24.67
N ASN A 137 9.90 42.15 25.80
CA ASN A 137 8.46 41.87 25.87
C ASN A 137 7.68 43.11 25.39
N GLU A 138 6.51 42.92 24.77
CA GLU A 138 5.28 43.67 25.06
C GLU A 138 4.07 43.10 24.30
N ASP A 139 2.92 43.16 24.98
CA ASP A 139 1.60 42.65 24.61
C ASP A 139 0.97 43.37 23.40
N ASN A 140 0.17 42.67 22.58
CA ASN A 140 -1.08 43.25 22.06
C ASN A 140 -2.06 42.19 21.50
N ASP A 141 -3.34 42.42 21.78
CA ASP A 141 -4.52 41.67 21.35
C ASP A 141 -4.92 41.98 19.90
N GLY A 142 -5.64 41.05 19.26
CA GLY A 142 -6.61 41.41 18.20
C GLY A 142 -6.57 40.62 16.89
N SER A 143 -7.43 39.59 16.82
CA SER A 143 -8.25 39.17 15.67
C SER A 143 -7.70 39.15 14.23
N GLY A 144 -7.76 37.95 13.64
CA GLY A 144 -8.14 37.75 12.23
C GLY A 144 -6.98 37.76 11.25
N GLN A 145 -6.86 36.67 10.48
CA GLN A 145 -5.86 36.41 9.43
C GLN A 145 -4.55 35.77 9.92
N GLU A 146 -4.63 34.60 10.56
CA GLU A 146 -3.49 33.70 10.72
C GLU A 146 -3.82 32.31 10.17
N ASP A 147 -3.90 32.12 8.84
CA ASP A 147 -3.94 30.76 8.27
C ASP A 147 -3.26 30.57 6.90
N GLU A 148 -2.56 31.56 6.34
CA GLU A 148 -1.79 31.37 5.09
C GLU A 148 -0.30 31.77 5.16
N ALA A 149 0.16 32.41 6.24
CA ALA A 149 1.55 32.92 6.34
C ALA A 149 2.52 32.01 7.14
N ARG A 150 2.07 30.88 7.70
CA ARG A 150 2.99 29.90 8.37
C ARG A 150 3.57 28.84 7.43
N ALA A 151 3.18 28.83 6.15
CA ALA A 151 3.76 27.96 5.12
C ALA A 151 4.99 28.55 4.41
N GLU A 152 5.28 29.85 4.59
CA GLU A 152 6.39 30.54 3.90
C GLU A 152 7.61 30.87 4.78
N GLY A 153 7.58 30.52 6.06
CA GLY A 153 8.70 30.73 7.01
C GLY A 153 9.92 29.82 6.83
N LEU A 154 10.04 29.08 5.73
CA LEU A 154 11.18 28.20 5.44
C LEU A 154 11.85 28.45 4.09
N MET A 155 11.52 29.55 3.39
CA MET A 155 12.05 29.86 2.06
C MET A 155 12.62 31.28 1.99
N GLY A 156 13.81 31.49 2.56
CA GLY A 156 14.57 32.72 2.38
C GLY A 156 16.06 32.46 2.45
N LEU A 157 16.71 32.47 1.28
CA LEU A 157 18.14 32.64 0.98
C LEU A 157 18.66 31.57 0.02
N MET A 158 18.42 31.69 -1.29
CA MET A 158 19.28 31.10 -2.33
C MET A 158 19.19 31.92 -3.62
N GLY A 159 20.14 32.84 -3.79
CA GLY A 159 20.43 33.50 -5.07
C GLY A 159 21.27 32.57 -5.97
N GLY A 160 20.99 32.60 -7.27
CA GLY A 160 21.52 31.65 -8.25
C GLY A 160 22.99 31.84 -8.61
N GLY A 161 23.66 30.71 -8.85
CA GLY A 161 24.92 30.59 -9.54
C GLY A 161 25.10 29.15 -10.02
N ARG A 162 25.40 28.95 -11.31
CA ARG A 162 25.64 27.63 -11.91
C ARG A 162 27.03 27.11 -11.47
N ALA A 163 27.08 25.86 -11.01
CA ALA A 163 28.33 25.14 -10.81
C ALA A 163 28.24 23.72 -11.41
N SER A 164 29.43 23.20 -11.72
CA SER A 164 29.79 22.25 -12.77
C SER A 164 29.62 20.77 -12.41
N GLU A 165 29.38 19.99 -13.47
CA GLU A 165 29.32 18.53 -13.53
C GLU A 165 30.54 17.86 -12.88
N THR A 166 30.29 17.04 -11.86
CA THR A 166 31.17 15.91 -11.51
C THR A 166 30.25 14.76 -11.11
N GLU A 167 29.99 13.86 -12.07
CA GLU A 167 29.10 12.71 -11.97
C GLU A 167 29.65 11.65 -10.99
N ALA A 168 29.37 11.82 -9.70
CA ALA A 168 29.04 10.66 -8.89
C ALA A 168 27.54 10.40 -9.11
N THR A 169 27.18 9.35 -9.84
CA THR A 169 25.78 8.96 -10.02
C THR A 169 25.22 8.54 -8.66
N ALA A 170 24.66 9.49 -7.91
CA ALA A 170 23.98 9.18 -6.66
C ALA A 170 22.76 8.32 -7.02
N GLU A 171 22.85 7.01 -6.82
CA GLU A 171 21.78 6.08 -7.13
C GLU A 171 20.62 6.33 -6.16
N VAL A 172 19.52 6.89 -6.69
CA VAL A 172 18.34 7.22 -5.89
C VAL A 172 17.70 5.92 -5.39
N PRO A 173 17.52 5.72 -4.07
CA PRO A 173 16.88 4.51 -3.59
C PRO A 173 15.49 4.32 -4.20
N LEU A 174 15.19 3.11 -4.66
CA LEU A 174 14.00 2.78 -5.47
C LEU A 174 12.68 3.18 -4.81
N LEU A 175 12.63 3.22 -3.47
CA LEU A 175 11.43 3.52 -2.69
C LEU A 175 11.61 4.76 -1.82
N LEU A 176 12.57 5.65 -2.13
CA LEU A 176 12.83 6.85 -1.33
C LEU A 176 11.58 7.71 -1.15
N GLY A 177 11.17 7.89 0.10
CA GLY A 177 10.01 8.69 0.47
C GLY A 177 8.66 8.05 0.12
N VAL A 178 8.67 6.80 -0.35
CA VAL A 178 7.44 6.09 -0.72
C VAL A 178 6.77 5.57 0.55
N PRO A 179 5.51 5.96 0.83
CA PRO A 179 4.77 5.44 1.97
C PRO A 179 4.36 3.98 1.76
N VAL A 180 4.52 3.15 2.79
CA VAL A 180 4.20 1.72 2.78
C VAL A 180 3.43 1.33 4.03
N ALA A 181 2.25 0.74 3.84
CA ALA A 181 1.51 0.12 4.94
C ALA A 181 1.98 -1.32 5.18
N VAL A 182 1.91 -1.80 6.43
CA VAL A 182 2.46 -3.11 6.79
C VAL A 182 1.40 -4.00 7.42
N LYS A 183 1.07 -5.13 6.79
CA LYS A 183 0.18 -6.14 7.39
C LYS A 183 0.63 -6.51 8.81
N ASP A 184 -0.34 -6.61 9.71
CA ASP A 184 -0.11 -6.81 11.14
C ASP A 184 0.41 -8.21 11.57
N LEU A 185 1.05 -8.95 10.65
CA LEU A 185 1.85 -10.14 10.99
C LEU A 185 3.35 -9.83 11.09
N VAL A 186 3.79 -8.74 10.48
CA VAL A 186 5.21 -8.39 10.37
C VAL A 186 5.58 -7.51 11.55
N HIS A 187 6.58 -7.87 12.34
CA HIS A 187 7.05 -7.01 13.41
C HIS A 187 7.73 -5.76 12.84
N VAL A 188 7.38 -4.58 13.36
CA VAL A 188 7.95 -3.29 12.99
C VAL A 188 8.32 -2.58 14.29
N ASP A 189 9.57 -2.13 14.42
CA ASP A 189 10.01 -1.53 15.67
C ASP A 189 9.19 -0.27 16.00
N GLY A 190 8.74 -0.20 17.26
CA GLY A 190 7.87 0.82 17.85
C GLY A 190 6.41 0.78 17.40
N PHE A 191 5.99 -0.21 16.62
CA PHE A 191 4.57 -0.50 16.41
C PHE A 191 4.19 -1.77 17.16
N SER A 192 3.01 -1.75 17.78
CA SER A 192 2.41 -2.95 18.34
C SER A 192 2.06 -3.95 17.23
N THR A 193 2.29 -5.25 17.46
CA THR A 193 1.97 -6.31 16.49
C THR A 193 0.91 -7.22 17.09
N GLN A 194 -0.31 -7.17 16.54
CA GLN A 194 -1.47 -7.84 17.13
C GLN A 194 -1.96 -9.04 16.31
N ALA A 195 -1.42 -9.27 15.10
CA ALA A 195 -1.88 -10.32 14.19
C ALA A 195 -3.40 -10.29 13.93
N GLY A 196 -4.03 -9.12 14.05
CA GLY A 196 -5.49 -8.96 13.94
C GLY A 196 -6.31 -9.64 15.05
N ALA A 197 -5.71 -9.96 16.20
CA ALA A 197 -6.41 -10.56 17.33
C ALA A 197 -7.56 -9.67 17.83
N LEU A 198 -8.74 -10.26 18.01
CA LEU A 198 -9.97 -9.54 18.39
C LEU A 198 -10.02 -9.24 19.89
N LEU A 199 -9.48 -10.16 20.68
CA LEU A 199 -9.27 -9.95 22.10
C LEU A 199 -7.94 -9.23 22.21
N GLY A 200 -7.98 -7.93 22.52
CA GLY A 200 -6.81 -7.12 22.82
C GLY A 200 -6.14 -7.61 24.10
N PHE A 201 -5.56 -8.80 24.06
CA PHE A 201 -4.77 -9.38 25.12
C PHE A 201 -3.60 -8.43 25.34
N PRO A 202 -3.52 -7.74 26.49
CA PRO A 202 -2.40 -6.83 26.78
C PRO A 202 -1.05 -7.55 26.74
N ALA A 203 -1.07 -8.88 26.84
CA ALA A 203 0.10 -9.74 26.73
C ALA A 203 0.54 -10.07 25.29
N LEU A 204 -0.23 -9.74 24.24
CA LEU A 204 0.13 -10.11 22.86
C LEU A 204 1.46 -9.50 22.42
N ASP A 205 1.74 -8.24 22.79
CA ASP A 205 3.04 -7.64 22.48
C ASP A 205 4.20 -8.37 23.18
N SER A 206 3.99 -8.94 24.36
CA SER A 206 5.00 -9.75 25.05
C SER A 206 5.12 -11.18 24.50
N VAL A 207 4.03 -11.74 23.98
CA VAL A 207 3.97 -13.12 23.44
C VAL A 207 4.46 -13.18 22.00
N LEU A 208 4.14 -12.15 21.20
CA LEU A 208 4.53 -12.01 19.80
C LEU A 208 5.77 -11.13 19.62
N TRP A 209 6.45 -10.78 20.72
CA TRP A 209 7.68 -9.99 20.64
C TRP A 209 8.71 -10.71 19.77
N MET A 210 9.17 -10.02 18.74
CA MET A 210 10.16 -10.52 17.80
C MET A 210 11.14 -9.38 17.49
N LYS A 211 12.28 -9.70 16.88
CA LYS A 211 13.10 -8.68 16.22
C LYS A 211 12.33 -8.09 15.03
N GLU A 212 12.61 -6.84 14.67
CA GLU A 212 12.06 -6.21 13.46
C GLU A 212 12.22 -7.14 12.25
N GLY A 213 11.16 -7.22 11.45
CA GLY A 213 11.16 -8.09 10.28
C GLY A 213 12.24 -7.73 9.28
N GLU A 214 12.92 -8.74 8.72
CA GLU A 214 13.95 -8.52 7.69
C GLU A 214 13.39 -7.74 6.49
N ILE A 215 12.13 -8.02 6.15
CA ILE A 215 11.39 -7.31 5.09
C ILE A 215 11.28 -5.81 5.35
N ILE A 216 11.17 -5.40 6.62
CA ILE A 216 11.08 -4.00 7.03
C ILE A 216 12.44 -3.34 6.92
N GLN A 217 13.50 -4.00 7.38
CA GLN A 217 14.87 -3.51 7.25
C GLN A 217 15.25 -3.25 5.79
N ARG A 218 14.81 -4.14 4.88
CA ARG A 218 14.99 -3.98 3.43
C ARG A 218 14.20 -2.79 2.87
N LEU A 219 12.94 -2.63 3.26
CA LEU A 219 12.13 -1.46 2.87
C LEU A 219 12.77 -0.15 3.33
N ARG A 220 13.22 -0.08 4.59
CA ARG A 220 13.90 1.09 5.17
C ARG A 220 15.20 1.41 4.44
N SER A 221 15.97 0.38 4.10
CA SER A 221 17.19 0.51 3.31
C SER A 221 16.92 1.04 1.91
N ALA A 222 15.79 0.64 1.30
CA ALA A 222 15.32 1.16 0.01
C ALA A 222 14.71 2.58 0.09
N GLY A 223 14.66 3.18 1.29
CA GLY A 223 14.20 4.54 1.52
C GLY A 223 12.68 4.69 1.75
N ALA A 224 11.95 3.58 1.90
CA ALA A 224 10.52 3.60 2.16
C ALA A 224 10.19 4.16 3.56
N ILE A 225 9.01 4.76 3.68
CA ILE A 225 8.43 5.25 4.94
C ILE A 225 7.33 4.27 5.37
N VAL A 226 7.43 3.71 6.57
CA VAL A 226 6.40 2.85 7.14
C VAL A 226 5.28 3.72 7.71
N LEU A 227 4.12 3.70 7.03
CA LEU A 227 2.94 4.47 7.46
C LEU A 227 2.32 3.93 8.74
N GLY A 228 2.32 2.61 8.89
CA GLY A 228 1.67 1.97 10.02
C GLY A 228 1.20 0.55 9.71
N LYS A 229 0.40 0.04 10.65
CA LYS A 229 -0.09 -1.34 10.66
C LYS A 229 -1.40 -1.44 9.90
N ALA A 230 -1.47 -2.35 8.93
CA ALA A 230 -2.66 -2.62 8.16
C ALA A 230 -3.46 -3.75 8.81
N ALA A 231 -4.75 -3.50 9.02
CA ALA A 231 -5.70 -4.48 9.53
C ALA A 231 -5.73 -5.76 8.69
N MET A 232 -6.12 -6.86 9.32
CA MET A 232 -6.14 -8.18 8.69
C MET A 232 -7.15 -9.08 9.40
N THR A 233 -7.40 -10.27 8.83
CA THR A 233 -8.13 -11.30 9.56
C THR A 233 -7.26 -11.86 10.69
N GLU A 234 -7.88 -12.21 11.81
CA GLU A 234 -7.21 -12.75 12.99
C GLU A 234 -6.30 -13.94 12.65
N PHE A 235 -5.02 -13.83 13.01
CA PHE A 235 -3.93 -14.77 12.71
C PHE A 235 -3.89 -15.24 11.26
N ALA A 236 -4.25 -14.36 10.33
CA ALA A 236 -4.31 -14.63 8.90
C ALA A 236 -5.33 -15.71 8.49
N TYR A 237 -6.31 -15.99 9.35
CA TYR A 237 -7.25 -17.09 9.19
C TYR A 237 -8.63 -16.63 8.72
N ARG A 238 -9.68 -17.41 9.03
CA ARG A 238 -11.01 -17.30 8.42
C ARG A 238 -11.90 -16.19 8.98
N HIS A 239 -11.61 -15.63 10.16
CA HIS A 239 -12.48 -14.61 10.75
C HIS A 239 -12.47 -13.33 9.91
N PRO A 240 -13.60 -12.85 9.38
CA PRO A 240 -13.63 -11.65 8.56
C PRO A 240 -13.06 -10.43 9.29
N SER A 241 -12.32 -9.58 8.57
CA SER A 241 -11.88 -8.30 9.08
C SER A 241 -13.04 -7.29 9.09
N ARG A 242 -13.00 -6.31 9.99
CA ARG A 242 -13.88 -5.14 9.99
C ARG A 242 -13.57 -4.15 8.85
N THR A 243 -12.45 -4.34 8.13
CA THR A 243 -12.05 -3.49 7.00
C THR A 243 -13.14 -3.45 5.91
N ARG A 244 -13.53 -2.24 5.49
CA ARG A 244 -14.46 -2.02 4.37
C ARG A 244 -13.73 -1.99 3.03
N ASN A 245 -14.38 -2.41 1.95
CA ASN A 245 -13.81 -2.28 0.61
C ASN A 245 -14.01 -0.84 0.08
N PRO A 246 -12.93 -0.11 -0.27
CA PRO A 246 -13.06 1.27 -0.78
C PRO A 246 -13.90 1.39 -2.06
N LEU A 247 -13.97 0.33 -2.87
CA LEU A 247 -14.74 0.34 -4.12
C LEU A 247 -16.24 0.12 -3.90
N ALA A 248 -16.59 -0.55 -2.81
CA ALA A 248 -17.97 -0.87 -2.44
C ALA A 248 -18.02 -1.19 -0.93
N PRO A 249 -18.33 -0.21 -0.06
CA PRO A 249 -18.19 -0.37 1.40
C PRO A 249 -19.02 -1.49 2.02
N CYS A 250 -20.08 -1.95 1.35
CA CYS A 250 -20.94 -3.05 1.80
C CYS A 250 -20.43 -4.45 1.40
N VAL A 251 -19.34 -4.56 0.64
CA VAL A 251 -18.71 -5.84 0.31
C VAL A 251 -17.36 -5.98 0.99
N THR A 252 -16.96 -7.24 1.21
CA THR A 252 -15.65 -7.52 1.79
C THR A 252 -14.52 -7.07 0.85
N PRO A 253 -13.41 -6.51 1.38
CA PRO A 253 -12.17 -6.31 0.62
C PRO A 253 -11.40 -7.63 0.43
N GLY A 254 -11.96 -8.77 0.84
CA GLY A 254 -11.27 -10.05 0.92
C GLY A 254 -10.37 -10.13 2.14
N GLY A 255 -9.55 -11.17 2.20
CA GLY A 255 -8.63 -11.42 3.31
C GLY A 255 -7.66 -12.57 3.01
N SER A 256 -6.64 -12.82 3.83
CA SER A 256 -6.44 -12.18 5.13
C SER A 256 -5.78 -10.80 5.12
N SER A 257 -5.19 -10.35 4.01
CA SER A 257 -4.54 -9.03 3.90
C SER A 257 -5.54 -7.91 3.55
N SER A 258 -6.66 -7.83 4.28
CA SER A 258 -7.78 -6.94 3.98
C SER A 258 -7.39 -5.46 4.03
N GLY A 259 -6.73 -5.04 5.11
CA GLY A 259 -6.29 -3.66 5.30
C GLY A 259 -5.25 -3.26 4.26
N SER A 260 -4.28 -4.14 3.97
CA SER A 260 -3.25 -3.89 2.94
C SER A 260 -3.87 -3.62 1.57
N ALA A 261 -4.92 -4.35 1.20
CA ALA A 261 -5.61 -4.14 -0.07
C ALA A 261 -6.47 -2.88 -0.08
N ALA A 262 -7.10 -2.57 1.05
CA ALA A 262 -7.96 -1.41 1.21
C ALA A 262 -7.16 -0.09 1.18
N VAL A 263 -6.05 0.02 1.91
CA VAL A 263 -5.23 1.25 1.92
C VAL A 263 -4.64 1.57 0.54
N VAL A 264 -4.27 0.55 -0.23
CA VAL A 264 -3.79 0.75 -1.60
C VAL A 264 -4.93 1.15 -2.53
N ALA A 265 -6.10 0.52 -2.41
CA ALA A 265 -7.26 0.86 -3.23
C ALA A 265 -7.84 2.25 -2.90
N ALA A 266 -7.76 2.68 -1.64
CA ALA A 266 -8.14 4.02 -1.19
C ALA A 266 -7.12 5.10 -1.58
N GLY A 267 -5.97 4.74 -2.16
CA GLY A 267 -4.95 5.69 -2.59
C GLY A 267 -4.07 6.25 -1.48
N ILE A 268 -4.17 5.72 -0.26
CA ILE A 268 -3.38 6.15 0.90
C ILE A 268 -1.89 5.87 0.68
N CYS A 269 -1.56 4.76 0.03
CA CYS A 269 -0.19 4.42 -0.34
C CYS A 269 -0.12 3.58 -1.61
N PRO A 270 0.99 3.62 -2.37
CA PRO A 270 1.14 2.80 -3.56
C PRO A 270 1.48 1.33 -3.28
N LEU A 271 1.95 1.03 -2.07
CA LEU A 271 2.47 -0.27 -1.68
C LEU A 271 2.00 -0.63 -0.28
N ALA A 272 1.55 -1.86 -0.08
CA ALA A 272 1.32 -2.41 1.24
C ALA A 272 1.84 -3.84 1.34
N LEU A 273 2.62 -4.13 2.38
CA LEU A 273 3.05 -5.50 2.66
C LEU A 273 1.84 -6.37 2.97
N ALA A 274 1.90 -7.61 2.50
CA ALA A 274 0.85 -8.61 2.65
C ALA A 274 1.47 -10.00 2.80
N SER A 275 0.66 -10.98 3.17
CA SER A 275 1.09 -12.39 3.24
C SER A 275 0.05 -13.32 2.65
N GLN A 276 0.50 -14.44 2.11
CA GLN A 276 -0.34 -15.46 1.51
C GLN A 276 0.09 -16.86 1.95
N THR A 277 -0.87 -17.58 2.55
CA THR A 277 -0.84 -19.03 2.77
C THR A 277 -1.57 -19.78 1.65
N CYS A 278 -2.76 -19.29 1.29
CA CYS A 278 -3.58 -19.87 0.22
C CYS A 278 -3.90 -18.82 -0.86
N ALA A 279 -4.65 -17.78 -0.51
CA ALA A 279 -5.03 -16.70 -1.44
C ALA A 279 -5.02 -15.31 -0.79
N SER A 280 -4.33 -15.15 0.35
CA SER A 280 -4.42 -13.95 1.17
C SER A 280 -3.71 -12.70 0.62
N ILE A 281 -3.09 -12.77 -0.57
CA ILE A 281 -2.66 -11.62 -1.38
C ILE A 281 -3.56 -11.51 -2.61
N SER A 282 -3.70 -12.60 -3.38
CA SER A 282 -4.43 -12.58 -4.66
C SER A 282 -5.91 -12.26 -4.52
N ARG A 283 -6.60 -12.84 -3.52
CA ARG A 283 -8.02 -12.61 -3.28
C ARG A 283 -8.32 -11.16 -2.88
N PRO A 284 -7.69 -10.58 -1.84
CA PRO A 284 -8.00 -9.20 -1.50
C PRO A 284 -7.56 -8.22 -2.59
N ALA A 285 -6.46 -8.49 -3.31
CA ALA A 285 -6.09 -7.66 -4.46
C ALA A 285 -7.13 -7.69 -5.59
N ALA A 286 -7.66 -8.86 -5.92
CA ALA A 286 -8.73 -9.00 -6.91
C ALA A 286 -10.02 -8.27 -6.47
N PHE A 287 -10.36 -8.31 -5.18
CA PHE A 287 -11.60 -7.72 -4.66
C PHE A 287 -11.53 -6.18 -4.58
N THR A 288 -10.34 -5.61 -4.41
CA THR A 288 -10.14 -4.15 -4.35
C THR A 288 -9.56 -3.54 -5.62
N ALA A 289 -9.55 -4.31 -6.72
CA ALA A 289 -8.96 -3.92 -8.00
C ALA A 289 -7.52 -3.36 -7.86
N THR A 290 -6.67 -4.07 -7.13
CA THR A 290 -5.23 -3.75 -6.96
C THR A 290 -4.37 -4.89 -7.50
N VAL A 291 -3.05 -4.69 -7.54
CA VAL A 291 -2.10 -5.71 -8.00
C VAL A 291 -1.56 -6.48 -6.80
N GLY A 292 -1.85 -7.78 -6.74
CA GLY A 292 -1.27 -8.67 -5.74
C GLY A 292 -0.07 -9.43 -6.30
N PHE A 293 1.10 -9.25 -5.69
CA PHE A 293 2.30 -10.00 -6.05
C PHE A 293 2.75 -10.89 -4.88
N LYS A 294 2.68 -12.19 -5.10
CA LYS A 294 3.18 -13.22 -4.19
C LYS A 294 4.42 -13.86 -4.81
N PRO A 295 5.61 -13.69 -4.23
CA PRO A 295 6.81 -14.32 -4.77
C PRO A 295 6.77 -15.86 -4.60
N SER A 296 7.73 -16.52 -5.24
CA SER A 296 8.01 -17.94 -5.02
C SER A 296 8.24 -18.23 -3.53
N HIS A 297 7.85 -19.42 -3.08
CA HIS A 297 8.09 -19.83 -1.70
C HIS A 297 9.59 -19.76 -1.36
N ARG A 298 9.90 -19.33 -0.14
CA ARG A 298 11.27 -19.13 0.37
C ARG A 298 12.11 -18.08 -0.39
N ARG A 299 11.52 -17.27 -1.27
CA ARG A 299 12.22 -16.13 -1.88
C ARG A 299 12.62 -15.07 -0.86
N LEU A 300 11.82 -14.93 0.19
CA LEU A 300 12.10 -14.11 1.36
C LEU A 300 11.79 -14.95 2.60
N LEU A 301 12.69 -14.92 3.59
CA LEU A 301 12.48 -15.61 4.86
C LEU A 301 11.52 -14.80 5.74
N ALA A 302 10.72 -15.50 6.54
CA ALA A 302 9.71 -14.90 7.42
C ALA A 302 10.31 -14.39 8.76
N HIS A 303 11.56 -13.95 8.76
CA HIS A 303 12.21 -13.45 9.98
C HIS A 303 11.51 -12.21 10.50
N GLY A 304 11.17 -12.22 11.80
CA GLY A 304 10.39 -11.18 12.46
C GLY A 304 8.92 -11.12 12.02
N CYS A 305 8.36 -12.23 11.55
CA CYS A 305 6.96 -12.33 11.17
C CYS A 305 6.25 -13.49 11.88
N VAL A 306 4.97 -13.29 12.22
CA VAL A 306 4.07 -14.37 12.61
C VAL A 306 3.74 -15.19 11.36
N SER A 307 4.03 -16.50 11.39
CA SER A 307 3.83 -17.45 10.29
C SER A 307 2.94 -18.61 10.73
N PRO A 308 1.61 -18.51 10.51
CA PRO A 308 0.66 -19.57 10.88
C PRO A 308 0.91 -20.91 10.17
N SER A 309 1.51 -20.90 8.98
CA SER A 309 1.84 -22.11 8.21
C SER A 309 3.16 -21.94 7.46
N PRO A 310 4.31 -22.18 8.10
CA PRO A 310 5.63 -21.92 7.51
C PRO A 310 5.91 -22.67 6.19
N SER A 311 5.27 -23.81 5.97
CA SER A 311 5.38 -24.57 4.72
C SER A 311 4.66 -23.91 3.55
N LEU A 312 3.69 -23.02 3.81
CA LEU A 312 2.84 -22.40 2.81
C LEU A 312 2.92 -20.88 2.79
N ASP A 313 3.36 -20.24 3.87
CA ASP A 313 3.36 -18.79 3.98
C ASP A 313 4.42 -18.16 3.06
N GLN A 314 4.01 -17.13 2.34
CA GLN A 314 4.89 -16.20 1.66
C GLN A 314 4.50 -14.75 1.96
N PHE A 315 5.50 -13.90 2.16
CA PHE A 315 5.33 -12.46 2.25
C PHE A 315 5.49 -11.85 0.87
N GLY A 316 4.58 -10.93 0.54
CA GLY A 316 4.51 -10.27 -0.75
C GLY A 316 3.94 -8.87 -0.59
N VAL A 317 3.42 -8.33 -1.70
CA VAL A 317 2.96 -6.95 -1.74
C VAL A 317 1.63 -6.83 -2.46
N ILE A 318 0.80 -5.91 -2.00
CA ILE A 318 -0.31 -5.37 -2.76
C ILE A 318 0.11 -3.97 -3.22
N ALA A 319 -0.08 -3.69 -4.50
CA ALA A 319 0.45 -2.50 -5.16
C ALA A 319 -0.61 -1.81 -6.02
N ALA A 320 -0.47 -0.50 -6.17
CA ALA A 320 -1.34 0.32 -7.02
C ALA A 320 -1.17 0.00 -8.52
N SER A 321 0.00 -0.54 -8.91
CA SER A 321 0.30 -0.94 -10.28
C SER A 321 1.33 -2.07 -10.34
N VAL A 322 1.43 -2.73 -11.50
CA VAL A 322 2.47 -3.75 -11.76
C VAL A 322 3.87 -3.15 -11.63
N ARG A 323 4.03 -1.90 -12.07
CA ARG A 323 5.28 -1.14 -11.93
C ARG A 323 5.71 -1.04 -10.47
N TRP A 324 4.79 -0.68 -9.58
CA TRP A 324 5.07 -0.61 -8.14
C TRP A 324 5.41 -1.98 -7.54
N ALA A 325 4.69 -3.04 -7.92
CA ALA A 325 5.03 -4.39 -7.49
C ALA A 325 6.44 -4.80 -7.94
N ALA A 326 6.84 -4.43 -9.17
CA ALA A 326 8.18 -4.69 -9.69
C ALA A 326 9.28 -3.89 -8.98
N LEU A 327 9.03 -2.63 -8.63
CA LEU A 327 9.95 -1.81 -7.83
C LEU A 327 10.13 -2.39 -6.42
N TRP A 328 9.01 -2.78 -5.78
CA TRP A 328 9.07 -3.48 -4.50
C TRP A 328 9.86 -4.78 -4.59
N ALA A 329 9.65 -5.57 -5.65
CA ALA A 329 10.38 -6.82 -5.85
C ALA A 329 11.88 -6.59 -6.00
N GLN A 330 12.30 -5.58 -6.78
CA GLN A 330 13.70 -5.18 -6.91
C GLN A 330 14.31 -4.69 -5.59
N ALA A 331 13.57 -3.87 -4.85
CA ALA A 331 14.03 -3.29 -3.60
C ALA A 331 14.14 -4.31 -2.46
N VAL A 332 13.26 -5.31 -2.42
CA VAL A 332 13.06 -6.17 -1.25
C VAL A 332 13.49 -7.61 -1.48
N LEU A 333 13.32 -8.16 -2.69
CA LEU A 333 13.63 -9.57 -2.92
C LEU A 333 15.12 -9.77 -3.28
N PRO A 334 15.86 -10.63 -2.56
CA PRO A 334 17.26 -10.92 -2.87
C PRO A 334 17.47 -11.34 -4.33
N GLY A 335 18.45 -10.71 -4.98
CA GLY A 335 18.85 -11.05 -6.35
C GLY A 335 17.74 -10.90 -7.39
N TRP A 336 16.69 -10.11 -7.11
CA TRP A 336 15.68 -9.80 -8.09
C TRP A 336 16.20 -8.75 -9.07
N GLN A 337 16.28 -9.12 -10.34
CA GLN A 337 16.69 -8.23 -11.41
C GLN A 337 15.48 -7.97 -12.31
N SER A 338 15.18 -6.70 -12.58
CA SER A 338 14.25 -6.37 -13.64
C SER A 338 14.94 -6.64 -14.97
N THR A 339 14.62 -7.76 -15.60
CA THR A 339 14.98 -7.96 -17.00
C THR A 339 13.97 -7.16 -17.82
N PRO A 340 14.40 -6.16 -18.62
CA PRO A 340 13.52 -5.55 -19.60
C PRO A 340 12.89 -6.69 -20.40
N CYS A 341 11.58 -6.65 -20.58
CA CYS A 341 10.92 -7.53 -21.55
C CYS A 341 11.45 -7.09 -22.92
N ALA A 342 12.65 -7.56 -23.29
CA ALA A 342 13.19 -7.40 -24.63
C ALA A 342 12.06 -7.86 -25.54
N ALA A 343 11.56 -6.95 -26.39
CA ALA A 343 10.39 -7.16 -27.23
C ALA A 343 10.45 -8.58 -27.75
N ALA A 344 9.61 -9.46 -27.18
CA ALA A 344 9.86 -10.88 -27.25
C ALA A 344 9.89 -11.23 -28.74
N GLN A 345 11.04 -11.72 -29.23
CA GLN A 345 11.23 -12.04 -30.65
C GLN A 345 10.24 -13.14 -31.11
N ALA A 346 9.62 -13.83 -30.14
CA ALA A 346 8.54 -14.77 -30.29
C ALA A 346 7.41 -14.46 -29.27
N PRO A 347 6.15 -14.82 -29.56
CA PRO A 347 5.04 -14.62 -28.63
C PRO A 347 5.27 -15.36 -27.30
N LEU A 348 4.91 -14.72 -26.19
CA LEU A 348 4.98 -15.32 -24.87
C LEU A 348 3.91 -16.42 -24.73
N CYS A 349 4.32 -17.62 -24.32
CA CYS A 349 3.40 -18.72 -24.11
C CYS A 349 2.72 -18.61 -22.75
N VAL A 350 1.39 -18.66 -22.73
CA VAL A 350 0.58 -18.66 -21.51
C VAL A 350 -0.28 -19.91 -21.50
N ALA A 351 -0.10 -20.74 -20.47
CA ALA A 351 -0.92 -21.93 -20.24
C ALA A 351 -2.08 -21.59 -19.31
N ILE A 352 -3.30 -21.90 -19.75
CA ILE A 352 -4.53 -21.67 -19.00
C ILE A 352 -5.03 -23.02 -18.50
N PRO A 353 -5.13 -23.21 -17.17
CA PRO A 353 -5.78 -24.39 -16.61
C PRO A 353 -7.16 -24.61 -17.21
N ASP A 354 -7.48 -25.85 -17.50
CA ASP A 354 -8.77 -26.27 -18.06
C ASP A 354 -9.30 -27.47 -17.29
N GLY A 355 -10.63 -27.62 -17.25
CA GLY A 355 -11.33 -28.67 -16.49
C GLY A 355 -11.90 -28.21 -15.13
N PRO A 356 -12.01 -29.13 -14.14
CA PRO A 356 -12.87 -28.96 -12.96
C PRO A 356 -12.59 -27.72 -12.09
N LEU A 357 -11.38 -27.17 -12.12
CA LEU A 357 -11.05 -25.95 -11.40
C LEU A 357 -11.75 -24.72 -12.01
N VAL A 358 -11.69 -24.58 -13.33
CA VAL A 358 -12.27 -23.42 -14.03
C VAL A 358 -13.79 -23.55 -14.13
N GLU A 359 -14.30 -24.78 -14.24
CA GLU A 359 -15.74 -25.08 -14.26
C GLU A 359 -16.46 -24.66 -12.98
N GLN A 360 -15.75 -24.56 -11.85
CA GLN A 360 -16.29 -24.06 -10.58
C GLN A 360 -16.48 -22.54 -10.54
N CYS A 361 -15.94 -21.81 -11.51
CA CYS A 361 -16.15 -20.37 -11.59
C CYS A 361 -17.62 -20.10 -11.92
N GLU A 362 -18.33 -19.48 -10.97
CA GLU A 362 -19.71 -19.06 -11.12
C GLU A 362 -19.87 -18.21 -12.39
N GLU A 363 -21.06 -18.33 -13.01
CA GLU A 363 -21.42 -17.46 -14.12
C GLU A 363 -21.53 -15.99 -13.64
N GLY A 364 -21.20 -15.05 -14.53
CA GLY A 364 -21.27 -13.62 -14.26
C GLY A 364 -19.98 -12.88 -14.61
N ALA A 365 -19.88 -11.64 -14.10
CA ALA A 365 -18.88 -10.66 -14.55
C ALA A 365 -17.42 -11.13 -14.47
N ALA A 366 -17.06 -11.94 -13.46
CA ALA A 366 -15.69 -12.46 -13.33
C ALA A 366 -15.34 -13.46 -14.44
N ARG A 367 -16.26 -14.39 -14.74
CA ARG A 367 -16.10 -15.38 -15.82
C ARG A 367 -16.13 -14.70 -17.18
N GLU A 368 -17.04 -13.75 -17.39
CA GLU A 368 -17.11 -12.96 -18.62
C GLU A 368 -15.84 -12.13 -18.84
N GLY A 369 -15.36 -11.42 -17.82
CA GLY A 369 -14.13 -10.63 -17.90
C GLY A 369 -12.91 -11.50 -18.20
N PHE A 370 -12.83 -12.69 -17.60
CA PHE A 370 -11.78 -13.66 -17.93
C PHE A 370 -11.85 -14.12 -19.39
N GLN A 371 -13.04 -14.44 -19.91
CA GLN A 371 -13.20 -14.83 -21.32
C GLN A 371 -12.87 -13.69 -22.30
N GLN A 372 -13.21 -12.45 -21.96
CA GLN A 372 -12.83 -11.26 -22.72
C GLN A 372 -11.30 -11.09 -22.76
N LEU A 373 -10.63 -11.27 -21.62
CA LEU A 373 -9.17 -11.25 -21.54
C LEU A 373 -8.54 -12.34 -22.42
N LEU A 374 -9.04 -13.58 -22.33
CA LEU A 374 -8.55 -14.69 -23.17
C LEU A 374 -8.74 -14.42 -24.65
N THR A 375 -9.89 -13.85 -25.04
CA THR A 375 -10.17 -13.46 -26.42
C THR A 375 -9.17 -12.42 -26.89
N TRP A 376 -8.97 -11.36 -26.10
CA TRP A 376 -7.97 -10.33 -26.39
C TRP A 376 -6.57 -10.93 -26.54
N MET A 377 -6.12 -11.79 -25.60
CA MET A 377 -4.81 -12.43 -25.67
C MET A 377 -4.63 -13.29 -26.93
N ARG A 378 -5.65 -14.07 -27.32
CA ARG A 378 -5.63 -14.92 -28.53
C ARG A 378 -5.58 -14.11 -29.83
N THR A 379 -6.20 -12.93 -29.84
CA THR A 379 -6.19 -12.04 -31.02
C THR A 379 -4.93 -11.19 -31.11
N SER A 380 -4.18 -11.05 -30.01
CA SER A 380 -2.93 -10.31 -29.96
C SER A 380 -1.76 -11.17 -30.47
N ARG A 381 -0.85 -10.56 -31.22
CA ARG A 381 0.40 -11.21 -31.68
C ARG A 381 1.42 -11.42 -30.56
N ALA A 382 1.21 -10.84 -29.39
CA ALA A 382 2.14 -10.92 -28.27
C ALA A 382 2.08 -12.26 -27.51
N TRP A 383 1.00 -13.03 -27.67
CA TRP A 383 0.72 -14.19 -26.83
C TRP A 383 0.42 -15.45 -27.62
N ARG A 384 0.89 -16.59 -27.10
CA ARG A 384 0.46 -17.93 -27.50
C ARG A 384 -0.29 -18.57 -26.34
N VAL A 385 -1.63 -18.60 -26.43
CA VAL A 385 -2.47 -19.16 -25.37
C VAL A 385 -2.67 -20.66 -25.59
N VAL A 386 -2.31 -21.48 -24.61
CA VAL A 386 -2.49 -22.94 -24.65
C VAL A 386 -3.41 -23.39 -23.51
N SER A 387 -4.29 -24.36 -23.76
CA SER A 387 -5.08 -25.01 -22.71
C SER A 387 -4.22 -26.06 -21.99
N LEU A 388 -4.35 -26.15 -20.66
CA LEU A 388 -3.67 -27.12 -19.81
C LEU A 388 -4.72 -27.89 -18.98
N PRO A 389 -5.16 -29.06 -19.45
CA PRO A 389 -6.02 -29.94 -18.66
C PRO A 389 -5.32 -30.35 -17.36
N CYS A 390 -5.88 -30.00 -16.21
CA CYS A 390 -5.28 -30.31 -14.92
C CYS A 390 -6.33 -30.42 -13.81
N LEU A 391 -5.92 -30.95 -12.64
CA LEU A 391 -6.75 -31.08 -11.45
C LEU A 391 -8.03 -31.90 -11.69
N HIS A 392 -7.93 -32.99 -12.46
CA HIS A 392 -9.04 -33.93 -12.67
C HIS A 392 -9.51 -34.60 -11.37
N ASP A 393 -8.65 -34.66 -10.36
CA ASP A 393 -8.87 -35.19 -9.03
C ASP A 393 -9.27 -34.11 -8.00
N LEU A 394 -9.65 -32.90 -8.45
CA LEU A 394 -9.96 -31.78 -7.55
C LEU A 394 -11.00 -32.10 -6.48
N GLN A 395 -12.04 -32.88 -6.81
CA GLN A 395 -13.03 -33.28 -5.80
C GLN A 395 -12.43 -34.18 -4.73
N ARG A 396 -11.65 -35.18 -5.14
CA ARG A 396 -10.94 -36.06 -4.20
C ARG A 396 -10.00 -35.27 -3.30
N ILE A 397 -9.31 -34.25 -3.84
CA ILE A 397 -8.45 -33.36 -3.05
C ILE A 397 -9.27 -32.61 -2.01
N LYS A 398 -10.42 -32.03 -2.40
CA LYS A 398 -11.30 -31.29 -1.48
C LYS A 398 -11.86 -32.15 -0.34
N GLU A 399 -12.17 -33.40 -0.62
CA GLU A 399 -12.70 -34.36 0.37
C GLU A 399 -11.63 -34.88 1.34
N SER A 400 -10.34 -34.72 1.01
CA SER A 400 -9.21 -35.20 1.82
C SER A 400 -8.71 -34.23 2.89
N VAL A 401 -9.29 -33.03 2.97
CA VAL A 401 -8.93 -31.92 3.87
C VAL A 401 -10.15 -31.53 4.69
#